data_AF-A0AAX3AUS3-F1
#
_entry.id   AF-A0AAX3AUS3-F1
#
_cell.length_a   1.000
_cell.length_b   1.000
_cell.length_c   1.000
_cell.angle_alpha   90.00
_cell.angle_beta   90.00
_cell.angle_gamma   90.00
#
_symmetry.space_group_name_H-M   'P 1'
#
loop_
_entity.id
_entity.type
_entity.pdbx_description
1 polymer ?
#
loop_
_entity_poly.entity_id
_entity_poly.type
_entity_poly.pdbx_seq_one_letter_code
_entity_poly.pdbx_strand_id
1 'polypeptide(L)'
;MFRYVPEEVDNLGVVPALGMEESVTSPRDSRTYSVDNAGGRNRLEISEDVLTALDIDIDAVKAGNGPLLDVFAGDRMIAFDKSSAIAVPTDALPDDYEGESENGEVVLHQAQTTTPMMRSWGVTARLTAGIRQAGNGAEDDLGAIKYLPELSDDLGDGIVPAIVTQYGDGRARGDAYSLSRIAANSGKSSSRGFEATIPDDVLDALDLSTDDYEDVPLDDRPPLTVYAGDRIVALGRPGEREVAVSRAQTPSEPAPGLTDIDGIGSELADRLGAAGYETVTDLADATREELLAIDRLGVARADRIMADVTAREQQRGEDR
;
A
#
# COMPACT_ATOMS: atom_id res chain seq x y z
N MET A 1 11.67 12.97 4.74
CA MET A 1 11.50 12.29 6.05
C MET A 1 10.09 11.73 6.08
N PHE A 2 9.87 10.56 6.69
CA PHE A 2 8.54 9.95 6.76
C PHE A 2 8.07 9.81 8.21
N ARG A 3 6.76 9.99 8.43
CA ARG A 3 6.09 9.62 9.70
C ARG A 3 5.06 8.54 9.47
N TYR A 4 5.24 7.44 10.19
CA TYR A 4 4.27 6.35 10.21
C TYR A 4 3.04 6.72 11.05
N VAL A 5 1.87 6.24 10.61
CA VAL A 5 0.58 6.39 11.31
C VAL A 5 -0.03 5.00 11.52
N PRO A 6 0.58 4.13 12.36
CA PRO A 6 0.16 2.75 12.54
C PRO A 6 -1.26 2.63 13.10
N GLU A 7 -1.74 3.62 13.84
CA GLU A 7 -3.10 3.69 14.36
C GLU A 7 -4.20 3.71 13.28
N GLU A 8 -3.87 4.01 12.02
CA GLU A 8 -4.84 4.02 10.91
C GLU A 8 -4.93 2.68 10.17
N VAL A 9 -4.17 1.65 10.58
CA VAL A 9 -4.17 0.34 9.90
C VAL A 9 -5.56 -0.30 9.86
N ASP A 10 -6.35 -0.17 10.92
CA ASP A 10 -7.70 -0.74 10.96
C ASP A 10 -8.68 0.00 10.02
N ASN A 11 -8.43 1.30 9.78
CA ASN A 11 -9.27 2.14 8.93
C ASN A 11 -8.90 2.02 7.45
N LEU A 12 -7.60 1.98 7.15
CA LEU A 12 -7.06 2.00 5.78
C LEU A 12 -6.68 0.61 5.27
N GLY A 13 -6.55 -0.36 6.18
CA GLY A 13 -5.97 -1.68 5.93
C GLY A 13 -4.52 -1.65 5.48
N VAL A 14 -3.83 -0.51 5.64
CA VAL A 14 -2.40 -0.30 5.39
C VAL A 14 -1.86 0.64 6.45
N VAL A 15 -0.54 0.59 6.69
CA VAL A 15 0.12 1.58 7.53
C VAL A 15 0.69 2.69 6.65
N PRO A 16 0.11 3.91 6.64
CA PRO A 16 0.64 5.00 5.85
C PRO A 16 1.87 5.63 6.53
N ALA A 17 2.76 6.14 5.68
CA ALA A 17 3.96 6.87 6.00
C ALA A 17 3.95 8.19 5.24
N LEU A 18 3.69 9.29 5.94
CA LEU A 18 3.49 10.60 5.36
C LEU A 18 4.84 11.31 5.17
N GLY A 19 5.12 11.76 3.94
CA GLY A 19 6.29 12.55 3.60
C GLY A 19 6.18 13.96 4.20
N MET A 20 7.10 14.29 5.10
CA MET A 20 7.22 15.64 5.65
C MET A 20 8.29 16.44 4.90
N GLU A 21 8.02 17.74 4.72
CA GLU A 21 9.06 18.69 4.33
C GLU A 21 10.07 18.79 5.45
N GLU A 22 11.34 18.92 5.07
CA GLU A 22 12.47 19.01 5.98
C GLU A 22 12.43 20.37 6.71
N SER A 23 11.52 20.53 7.67
CA SER A 23 11.59 21.62 8.63
C SER A 23 12.60 21.24 9.70
N VAL A 24 13.69 22.01 9.75
CA VAL A 24 14.96 21.73 10.47
C VAL A 24 14.80 21.66 12.00
N THR A 25 13.58 21.75 12.56
CA THR A 25 13.36 21.92 14.00
C THR A 25 12.35 20.97 14.64
N SER A 26 11.76 20.03 13.89
CA SER A 26 10.84 19.06 14.51
C SER A 26 11.63 18.02 15.31
N PRO A 27 11.33 17.81 16.61
CA PRO A 27 11.93 16.75 17.39
C PRO A 27 11.76 15.40 16.66
N ARG A 28 12.84 14.61 16.57
CA ARG A 28 12.76 13.24 16.06
C ARG A 28 11.92 12.43 17.06
N ASP A 29 10.64 12.27 16.75
CA ASP A 29 9.79 11.30 17.42
C ASP A 29 10.17 9.90 16.93
N SER A 30 9.89 8.86 17.73
CA SER A 30 10.18 7.45 17.41
C SER A 30 9.52 6.97 16.13
N ARG A 31 8.53 7.72 15.62
CA ARG A 31 7.78 7.43 14.39
C ARG A 31 8.35 8.11 13.15
N THR A 32 9.43 8.88 13.29
CA THR A 32 9.99 9.71 12.23
C THR A 32 11.31 9.15 11.72
N TYR A 33 11.35 8.71 10.47
CA TYR A 33 12.51 8.02 9.90
C TYR A 33 13.09 8.76 8.69
N SER A 34 14.42 8.76 8.60
CA SER A 34 15.14 9.25 7.42
C SER A 34 15.30 8.14 6.39
N VAL A 35 15.28 8.53 5.12
CA VAL A 35 15.77 7.66 4.05
C VAL A 35 17.26 7.96 3.93
N ASP A 36 18.09 7.00 4.32
CA ASP A 36 19.52 7.15 4.20
C ASP A 36 19.99 6.58 2.86
N ASN A 37 20.81 7.34 2.14
CA ASN A 37 21.46 6.86 0.92
C ASN A 37 22.78 6.20 1.30
N ALA A 38 22.74 4.89 1.54
CA ALA A 38 23.91 4.09 1.85
C ALA A 38 24.38 3.34 0.59
N GLY A 39 25.38 3.90 -0.10
CA GLY A 39 25.99 3.25 -1.26
C GLY A 39 25.11 3.21 -2.51
N GLY A 40 24.32 4.27 -2.74
CA GLY A 40 23.43 4.37 -3.91
C GLY A 40 22.12 3.59 -3.74
N ARG A 41 21.85 3.06 -2.54
CA ARG A 41 20.57 2.44 -2.19
C ARG A 41 19.88 3.28 -1.14
N ASN A 42 18.62 3.56 -1.38
CA ASN A 42 17.75 4.17 -0.38
C ASN A 42 17.35 3.08 0.62
N ARG A 43 17.64 3.30 1.90
CA ARG A 43 17.18 2.44 2.99
C ARG A 43 16.14 3.17 3.79
N LEU A 44 14.98 2.54 3.96
CA LEU A 44 13.95 2.99 4.88
C LEU A 44 13.91 2.01 6.06
N GLU A 45 13.93 2.54 7.27
CA GLU A 45 13.79 1.75 8.49
C GLU A 45 12.31 1.70 8.89
N ILE A 46 11.80 0.49 9.13
CA ILE A 46 10.42 0.22 9.51
C ILE A 46 10.39 0.03 11.02
N SER A 47 9.50 0.75 11.72
CA SER A 47 9.41 0.66 13.18
C SER A 47 8.75 -0.64 13.63
N GLU A 48 9.05 -1.08 14.86
CA GLU A 48 8.35 -2.20 15.50
C GLU A 48 6.83 -1.96 15.60
N ASP A 49 6.41 -0.69 15.77
CA ASP A 49 4.99 -0.30 15.77
C ASP A 49 4.31 -0.61 14.42
N VAL A 50 4.99 -0.36 13.29
CA VAL A 50 4.46 -0.67 11.95
C VAL A 50 4.34 -2.18 11.76
N LEU A 51 5.37 -2.95 12.16
CA LEU A 51 5.33 -4.41 12.08
C LEU A 51 4.22 -4.99 12.96
N THR A 52 4.04 -4.46 14.17
CA THR A 52 2.98 -4.88 15.09
C THR A 52 1.59 -4.52 14.54
N ALA A 53 1.42 -3.32 13.99
CA ALA A 53 0.17 -2.88 13.37
C ALA A 53 -0.20 -3.75 12.16
N LEU A 54 0.80 -4.20 11.41
CA LEU A 54 0.65 -5.18 10.35
C LEU A 54 0.65 -6.62 10.86
N ASP A 55 0.55 -6.91 12.16
CA ASP A 55 0.52 -8.27 12.71
C ASP A 55 1.64 -9.17 12.13
N ILE A 56 2.87 -8.64 12.11
CA ILE A 56 4.09 -9.31 11.67
C ILE A 56 4.94 -9.66 12.88
N ASP A 57 5.40 -10.91 12.93
CA ASP A 57 6.32 -11.38 13.95
C ASP A 57 7.70 -10.71 13.81
N ILE A 58 8.02 -9.83 14.76
CA ILE A 58 9.28 -9.10 14.83
C ILE A 58 10.47 -10.05 15.01
N ASP A 59 10.30 -11.15 15.75
CA ASP A 59 11.39 -12.10 15.98
C ASP A 59 11.71 -12.88 14.69
N ALA A 60 10.68 -13.19 13.87
CA ALA A 60 10.88 -13.74 12.54
C ALA A 60 11.66 -12.77 11.62
N VAL A 61 11.30 -11.47 11.63
CA VAL A 61 12.04 -10.43 10.87
C VAL A 61 13.50 -10.35 11.35
N LYS A 62 13.75 -10.34 12.66
CA LYS A 62 15.10 -10.31 13.25
C LYS A 62 15.91 -11.56 12.90
N ALA A 63 15.26 -12.71 12.77
CA ALA A 63 15.88 -13.95 12.31
C ALA A 63 16.15 -14.00 10.80
N GLY A 64 15.71 -12.99 10.03
CA GLY A 64 15.84 -12.97 8.57
C GLY A 64 14.77 -13.78 7.84
N ASN A 65 13.72 -14.21 8.55
CA ASN A 65 12.60 -15.02 8.05
C ASN A 65 11.27 -14.25 8.13
N GLY A 66 11.32 -12.92 8.22
CA GLY A 66 10.12 -12.10 8.23
C GLY A 66 9.36 -12.18 6.91
N PRO A 67 8.03 -12.01 6.92
CA PRO A 67 7.27 -11.92 5.69
C PRO A 67 7.72 -10.69 4.88
N LEU A 68 7.51 -10.76 3.57
CA LEU A 68 7.67 -9.60 2.71
C LEU A 68 6.53 -8.60 2.97
N LEU A 69 6.79 -7.34 2.62
CA LEU A 69 5.83 -6.25 2.74
C LEU A 69 5.52 -5.71 1.36
N ASP A 70 4.24 -5.48 1.09
CA ASP A 70 3.83 -4.73 -0.08
C ASP A 70 3.98 -3.24 0.23
N VAL A 71 4.62 -2.51 -0.68
CA VAL A 71 4.92 -1.08 -0.52
C VAL A 71 4.25 -0.31 -1.64
N PHE A 72 3.26 0.49 -1.27
CA PHE A 72 2.53 1.37 -2.18
C PHE A 72 3.13 2.77 -2.09
N ALA A 73 3.30 3.45 -3.22
CA ALA A 73 3.79 4.82 -3.26
C ALA A 73 2.76 5.72 -3.96
N GLY A 74 2.45 6.85 -3.33
CA GLY A 74 1.56 7.88 -3.87
C GLY A 74 2.18 9.26 -3.72
N ASP A 75 1.40 10.30 -4.03
CA ASP A 75 1.87 11.68 -3.90
C ASP A 75 2.20 11.99 -2.42
N ARG A 76 3.50 12.15 -2.13
CA ARG A 76 4.06 12.43 -0.80
C ARG A 76 3.71 11.38 0.27
N MET A 77 3.33 10.17 -0.12
CA MET A 77 2.98 9.08 0.81
C MET A 77 3.59 7.77 0.37
N ILE A 78 4.01 6.97 1.34
CA ILE A 78 4.24 5.54 1.15
C ILE A 78 3.26 4.79 2.08
N ALA A 79 2.75 3.63 1.69
CA ALA A 79 1.95 2.79 2.57
C ALA A 79 2.46 1.36 2.56
N PHE A 80 2.30 0.66 3.68
CA PHE A 80 2.78 -0.70 3.88
C PHE A 80 1.61 -1.63 4.17
N ASP A 81 1.64 -2.82 3.57
CA ASP A 81 0.72 -3.91 3.87
C ASP A 81 1.47 -5.23 4.01
N LYS A 82 0.84 -6.24 4.63
CA LYS A 82 1.29 -7.62 4.55
C LYS A 82 1.36 -8.02 3.08
N SER A 83 2.44 -8.72 2.69
CA SER A 83 2.55 -9.20 1.32
C SER A 83 1.39 -10.10 0.95
N SER A 84 0.74 -9.77 -0.16
CA SER A 84 -0.29 -10.59 -0.77
C SER A 84 0.27 -11.97 -1.15
N ALA A 85 -0.53 -13.00 -0.87
CA ALA A 85 -0.25 -14.38 -1.26
C ALA A 85 -1.40 -14.89 -2.13
N ILE A 86 -1.04 -15.64 -3.17
CA ILE A 86 -2.00 -16.24 -4.11
C ILE A 86 -1.90 -17.74 -3.97
N ALA A 87 -3.03 -18.42 -3.80
CA ALA A 87 -3.10 -19.86 -3.81
C ALA A 87 -3.36 -20.35 -5.23
N VAL A 88 -2.50 -21.24 -5.74
CA VAL A 88 -2.69 -21.90 -7.03
C VAL A 88 -3.10 -23.35 -6.79
N PRO A 89 -4.31 -23.77 -7.20
CA PRO A 89 -4.75 -25.15 -7.05
C PRO A 89 -3.84 -26.11 -7.83
N THR A 90 -3.37 -27.18 -7.19
CA THR A 90 -2.49 -28.16 -7.84
C THR A 90 -3.16 -28.96 -8.94
N ASP A 91 -4.48 -29.11 -8.91
CA ASP A 91 -5.27 -29.78 -9.95
C ASP A 91 -5.44 -28.92 -11.21
N ALA A 92 -5.19 -27.61 -11.10
CA ALA A 92 -5.09 -26.70 -12.26
C ALA A 92 -3.71 -26.75 -12.93
N LEU A 93 -2.69 -27.28 -12.25
CA LEU A 93 -1.34 -27.40 -12.78
C LEU A 93 -1.21 -28.62 -13.71
N PRO A 94 -0.24 -28.61 -14.65
CA PRO A 94 0.10 -29.78 -15.45
C PRO A 94 0.40 -31.02 -14.60
N ASP A 95 -0.03 -32.19 -15.08
CA ASP A 95 0.15 -33.49 -14.40
C ASP A 95 1.62 -33.82 -14.06
N ASP A 96 2.58 -33.19 -14.73
CA ASP A 96 4.02 -33.36 -14.53
C ASP A 96 4.62 -32.38 -13.52
N TYR A 97 3.80 -31.60 -12.80
CA TYR A 97 4.24 -30.76 -11.70
C TYR A 97 4.62 -31.61 -10.46
N GLU A 98 5.88 -31.53 -10.04
CA GLU A 98 6.45 -32.30 -8.92
C GLU A 98 6.63 -31.49 -7.62
N GLY A 99 5.84 -30.42 -7.44
CA GLY A 99 5.97 -29.55 -6.28
C GLY A 99 5.34 -30.07 -4.99
N GLU A 100 5.83 -29.56 -3.86
CA GLU A 100 5.20 -29.68 -2.55
C GLU A 100 4.00 -28.72 -2.47
N SER A 101 2.83 -29.26 -2.15
CA SER A 101 1.62 -28.47 -1.89
C SER A 101 1.15 -28.65 -0.46
N GLU A 102 0.63 -27.57 0.10
CA GLU A 102 -0.07 -27.61 1.37
C GLU A 102 -1.57 -27.57 1.06
N ASN A 103 -2.31 -28.60 1.50
CA ASN A 103 -3.75 -28.72 1.26
C ASN A 103 -4.19 -28.76 -0.21
N GLY A 104 -3.30 -29.16 -1.12
CA GLY A 104 -3.59 -29.22 -2.56
C GLY A 104 -3.45 -27.87 -3.27
N GLU A 105 -2.83 -26.88 -2.62
CA GLU A 105 -2.54 -25.57 -3.18
C GLU A 105 -1.05 -25.24 -3.06
N VAL A 106 -0.55 -24.46 -4.01
CA VAL A 106 0.79 -23.87 -3.96
C VAL A 106 0.62 -22.39 -3.65
N VAL A 107 1.18 -21.95 -2.52
CA VAL A 107 1.10 -20.56 -2.08
C VAL A 107 2.24 -19.76 -2.71
N LEU A 108 1.89 -18.79 -3.56
CA LEU A 108 2.84 -17.87 -4.18
C LEU A 108 2.87 -16.57 -3.39
N HIS A 109 4.06 -16.13 -2.99
CA HIS A 109 4.25 -14.84 -2.34
C HIS A 109 4.85 -13.84 -3.31
N GLN A 110 4.50 -12.56 -3.20
CA GLN A 110 5.14 -11.51 -4.01
C GLN A 110 6.64 -11.52 -3.73
N ALA A 111 7.45 -11.72 -4.76
CA ALA A 111 8.90 -11.81 -4.67
C ALA A 111 9.60 -10.53 -5.13
N GLN A 112 9.04 -9.84 -6.11
CA GLN A 112 9.58 -8.59 -6.66
C GLN A 112 8.56 -7.88 -7.56
N THR A 113 8.78 -6.59 -7.80
CA THR A 113 8.15 -5.83 -8.90
C THR A 113 9.21 -5.55 -9.97
N THR A 114 8.86 -5.66 -11.23
CA THR A 114 9.75 -5.41 -12.36
C THR A 114 9.07 -4.56 -13.42
N THR A 115 9.83 -3.70 -14.10
CA THR A 115 9.35 -2.97 -15.27
C THR A 115 9.84 -3.67 -16.52
N PRO A 116 8.94 -4.32 -17.29
CA PRO A 116 9.34 -4.99 -18.52
C PRO A 116 9.98 -4.04 -19.54
N MET A 117 10.82 -4.61 -20.39
CA MET A 117 11.57 -3.89 -21.41
C MET A 117 11.21 -4.40 -22.79
N MET A 118 10.89 -3.49 -23.71
CA MET A 118 10.79 -3.83 -25.12
C MET A 118 12.18 -4.14 -25.69
N ARG A 119 12.33 -5.33 -26.29
CA ARG A 119 13.50 -5.77 -27.05
C ARG A 119 13.11 -6.02 -28.50
N SER A 120 14.09 -6.23 -29.38
CA SER A 120 13.82 -6.54 -30.79
C SER A 120 13.08 -7.87 -31.01
N TRP A 121 12.89 -8.68 -29.96
CA TRP A 121 12.23 -9.98 -29.98
C TRP A 121 11.02 -10.05 -29.04
N GLY A 122 10.52 -8.92 -28.54
CA GLY A 122 9.34 -8.84 -27.69
C GLY A 122 9.60 -8.21 -26.32
N VAL A 123 8.57 -8.23 -25.47
CA VAL A 123 8.62 -7.71 -24.11
C VAL A 123 9.38 -8.69 -23.22
N THR A 124 10.34 -8.20 -22.44
CA THR A 124 11.12 -9.03 -21.52
C THR A 124 11.05 -8.51 -20.10
N ALA A 125 10.98 -9.43 -19.12
CA ALA A 125 10.97 -9.09 -17.70
C ALA A 125 12.10 -9.79 -16.96
N ARG A 126 12.65 -9.11 -15.96
CA ARG A 126 13.69 -9.68 -15.10
C ARG A 126 13.04 -10.43 -13.95
N LEU A 127 13.26 -11.72 -13.80
CA LEU A 127 12.57 -12.59 -12.84
C LEU A 127 13.51 -13.17 -11.75
N THR A 128 14.56 -12.44 -11.41
CA THR A 128 15.69 -13.01 -10.65
C THR A 128 15.34 -13.42 -9.22
N ALA A 129 14.62 -12.57 -8.48
CA ALA A 129 14.21 -12.86 -7.11
C ALA A 129 13.12 -13.92 -7.08
N GLY A 130 12.11 -13.80 -7.95
CA GLY A 130 11.03 -14.78 -8.07
C GLY A 130 11.55 -16.19 -8.34
N ILE A 131 12.43 -16.37 -9.33
CA ILE A 131 13.01 -17.68 -9.64
C ILE A 131 13.80 -18.26 -8.45
N ARG A 132 14.59 -17.45 -7.75
CA ARG A 132 15.34 -17.92 -6.58
C ARG A 132 14.42 -18.32 -5.43
N GLN A 133 13.37 -17.53 -5.18
CA GLN A 133 12.40 -17.77 -4.11
C GLN A 133 11.53 -18.99 -4.38
N ALA A 134 11.22 -19.27 -5.65
CA ALA A 134 10.54 -20.50 -6.07
C ALA A 134 11.39 -21.78 -5.87
N GLY A 135 12.48 -21.76 -5.10
CA GLY A 135 13.30 -22.95 -4.83
C GLY A 135 14.09 -23.49 -6.04
N ASN A 136 14.06 -22.80 -7.18
CA ASN A 136 14.75 -23.18 -8.41
C ASN A 136 16.26 -22.84 -8.37
N GLY A 137 16.87 -22.85 -7.19
CA GLY A 137 18.14 -22.20 -6.87
C GLY A 137 19.42 -22.90 -7.34
N ALA A 138 19.34 -24.07 -7.99
CA ALA A 138 20.52 -24.63 -8.66
C ALA A 138 20.79 -23.79 -9.93
N GLU A 139 21.60 -22.74 -9.76
CA GLU A 139 21.86 -21.69 -10.77
C GLU A 139 22.33 -22.24 -12.14
N ASP A 140 22.76 -23.50 -12.20
CA ASP A 140 23.35 -24.11 -13.40
C ASP A 140 22.36 -24.87 -14.29
N ASP A 141 21.13 -25.18 -13.84
CA ASP A 141 20.23 -26.07 -14.61
C ASP A 141 18.92 -25.45 -15.10
N LEU A 142 18.63 -24.18 -14.82
CA LEU A 142 17.38 -23.56 -15.29
C LEU A 142 17.39 -23.31 -16.80
N GLY A 143 16.34 -23.75 -17.49
CA GLY A 143 16.29 -23.70 -18.95
C GLY A 143 15.08 -23.09 -19.61
N ALA A 144 13.89 -23.26 -19.05
CA ALA A 144 12.70 -22.66 -19.64
C ALA A 144 11.67 -22.27 -18.58
N ILE A 145 10.75 -21.40 -18.99
CA ILE A 145 9.56 -21.02 -18.27
C ILE A 145 8.36 -21.31 -19.17
N LYS A 146 7.36 -22.02 -18.65
CA LYS A 146 6.10 -22.30 -19.35
C LYS A 146 5.00 -21.51 -18.67
N TYR A 147 4.46 -20.51 -19.35
CA TYR A 147 3.30 -19.75 -18.88
C TYR A 147 2.02 -20.55 -19.06
N LEU A 148 1.04 -20.30 -18.20
CA LEU A 148 -0.29 -20.93 -18.21
C LEU A 148 -1.36 -19.81 -18.21
N PRO A 149 -1.45 -18.98 -19.27
CA PRO A 149 -2.40 -17.87 -19.34
C PRO A 149 -3.86 -18.31 -19.22
N GLU A 150 -4.17 -19.55 -19.59
CA GLU A 150 -5.49 -20.16 -19.43
C GLU A 150 -5.98 -20.24 -17.98
N LEU A 151 -5.08 -20.19 -16.99
CA LEU A 151 -5.43 -20.22 -15.58
C LEU A 151 -5.70 -18.83 -14.99
N SER A 152 -5.49 -17.76 -15.77
CA SER A 152 -5.64 -16.39 -15.26
C SER A 152 -7.07 -16.05 -14.84
N ASP A 153 -8.05 -16.51 -15.59
CA ASP A 153 -9.47 -16.34 -15.27
C ASP A 153 -9.85 -17.05 -13.96
N ASP A 154 -9.25 -18.21 -13.68
CA ASP A 154 -9.54 -19.02 -12.50
C ASP A 154 -8.86 -18.48 -11.23
N LEU A 155 -7.66 -17.91 -11.36
CA LEU A 155 -6.93 -17.32 -10.23
C LEU A 155 -7.42 -15.92 -9.84
N GLY A 156 -8.11 -15.23 -10.75
CA GLY A 156 -8.53 -13.86 -10.55
C GLY A 156 -7.37 -12.86 -10.62
N ASP A 157 -7.71 -11.57 -10.55
CA ASP A 157 -6.77 -10.45 -10.42
C ASP A 157 -5.71 -10.29 -11.54
N GLY A 158 -5.93 -10.89 -12.71
CA GLY A 158 -5.00 -10.80 -13.83
C GLY A 158 -3.63 -11.36 -13.44
N ILE A 159 -3.61 -12.59 -12.93
CA ILE A 159 -2.39 -13.32 -12.56
C ILE A 159 -2.18 -14.47 -13.54
N VAL A 160 -0.98 -14.55 -14.11
CA VAL A 160 -0.57 -15.63 -15.02
C VAL A 160 0.51 -16.48 -14.36
N PRO A 161 0.20 -17.72 -13.94
CA PRO A 161 1.18 -18.62 -13.37
C PRO A 161 2.09 -19.20 -14.45
N ALA A 162 3.27 -19.63 -14.03
CA ALA A 162 4.29 -20.17 -14.90
C ALA A 162 5.18 -21.17 -14.16
N ILE A 163 5.49 -22.27 -14.83
CA ILE A 163 6.34 -23.34 -14.30
C ILE A 163 7.74 -23.18 -14.83
N VAL A 164 8.72 -23.21 -13.93
CA VAL A 164 10.14 -23.15 -14.29
C VAL A 164 10.69 -24.57 -14.44
N THR A 165 11.24 -24.89 -15.61
CA THR A 165 11.78 -26.22 -15.93
C THR A 165 13.30 -26.21 -16.11
N GLN A 166 13.92 -27.36 -15.88
CA GLN A 166 15.38 -27.53 -15.96
C GLN A 166 15.82 -28.00 -17.37
N TYR A 167 17.01 -27.60 -17.81
CA TYR A 167 17.61 -27.99 -19.11
C TYR A 167 17.85 -29.50 -19.23
N GLY A 168 17.89 -30.24 -18.11
CA GLY A 168 18.18 -31.67 -18.04
C GLY A 168 17.06 -32.57 -18.57
N ASP A 169 15.84 -32.06 -18.70
CA ASP A 169 14.67 -32.86 -19.08
C ASP A 169 14.61 -33.12 -20.59
N GLY A 170 15.62 -32.62 -21.33
CA GLY A 170 15.91 -32.94 -22.72
C GLY A 170 14.95 -32.32 -23.73
N ARG A 171 13.94 -31.55 -23.29
CA ARG A 171 12.87 -31.01 -24.12
C ARG A 171 12.33 -29.71 -23.51
N ALA A 172 12.83 -28.56 -23.97
CA ALA A 172 11.91 -27.45 -24.20
C ALA A 172 10.97 -27.92 -25.33
N ARG A 173 9.89 -28.60 -24.97
CA ARG A 173 8.89 -29.11 -25.92
C ARG A 173 7.70 -28.18 -25.90
N GLY A 174 7.33 -27.70 -27.09
CA GLY A 174 6.12 -26.88 -27.27
C GLY A 174 6.34 -25.44 -26.82
N ASP A 175 5.37 -24.93 -26.08
CA ASP A 175 5.13 -23.50 -25.81
C ASP A 175 5.98 -22.96 -24.63
N ALA A 176 7.15 -23.54 -24.39
CA ALA A 176 8.05 -23.12 -23.31
C ALA A 176 9.03 -22.04 -23.80
N TYR A 177 9.18 -20.98 -23.01
CA TYR A 177 10.01 -19.83 -23.33
C TYR A 177 11.39 -19.93 -22.67
N SER A 178 12.41 -19.50 -23.40
CA SER A 178 13.80 -19.54 -22.95
C SER A 178 14.05 -18.57 -21.79
N LEU A 179 14.58 -19.08 -20.67
CA LEU A 179 15.12 -18.25 -19.60
C LEU A 179 16.55 -17.85 -19.93
N SER A 180 16.76 -16.56 -20.18
CA SER A 180 18.07 -16.01 -20.50
C SER A 180 18.80 -15.60 -19.22
N ARG A 181 20.08 -15.97 -19.10
CA ARG A 181 20.95 -15.51 -18.01
C ARG A 181 21.55 -14.16 -18.38
N ILE A 182 21.38 -13.17 -17.50
CA ILE A 182 22.04 -11.88 -17.60
C ILE A 182 23.30 -11.91 -16.73
N ALA A 183 24.46 -11.73 -17.34
CA ALA A 183 25.70 -11.50 -16.60
C ALA A 183 25.71 -10.06 -16.04
N ALA A 184 25.89 -9.90 -14.73
CA ALA A 184 26.17 -8.59 -14.16
C ALA A 184 27.53 -8.09 -14.69
N ASN A 185 27.53 -6.98 -15.42
CA ASN A 185 28.73 -6.41 -16.05
C ASN A 185 29.72 -5.76 -15.04
N SER A 186 29.55 -6.00 -13.73
CA SER A 186 30.41 -5.46 -12.68
C SER A 186 31.39 -6.53 -12.22
N GLY A 187 32.67 -6.41 -12.58
CA GLY A 187 33.76 -7.38 -12.31
C GLY A 187 34.10 -7.67 -10.83
N LYS A 188 33.16 -7.53 -9.89
CA LYS A 188 33.34 -7.82 -8.46
C LYS A 188 32.27 -8.70 -7.83
N SER A 189 31.19 -9.05 -8.54
CA SER A 189 30.22 -10.04 -8.08
C SER A 189 29.42 -10.55 -9.26
N SER A 190 29.51 -11.85 -9.55
CA SER A 190 28.77 -12.50 -10.62
C SER A 190 27.35 -12.85 -10.17
N SER A 191 26.59 -11.88 -9.63
CA SER A 191 25.16 -12.11 -9.42
C SER A 191 24.51 -12.27 -10.79
N ARG A 192 24.26 -13.53 -11.19
CA ARG A 192 23.55 -13.83 -12.43
C ARG A 192 22.08 -13.47 -12.21
N GLY A 193 21.54 -12.68 -13.14
CA GLY A 193 20.10 -12.42 -13.23
C GLY A 193 19.44 -13.39 -14.20
N PHE A 194 18.13 -13.51 -14.09
CA PHE A 194 17.28 -14.23 -15.03
C PHE A 194 16.34 -13.24 -15.72
N GLU A 195 16.16 -13.40 -17.02
CA GLU A 195 15.24 -12.65 -17.88
C GLU A 195 14.40 -13.64 -18.69
N ALA A 196 13.11 -13.36 -18.82
CA ALA A 196 12.18 -14.13 -19.62
C ALA A 196 11.50 -13.21 -20.64
N THR A 197 11.22 -13.74 -21.82
CA THR A 197 10.31 -13.09 -22.78
C THR A 197 8.88 -13.37 -22.36
N ILE A 198 8.08 -12.32 -22.29
CA ILE A 198 6.64 -12.38 -22.02
C ILE A 198 5.94 -12.46 -23.39
N PRO A 199 5.21 -13.54 -23.68
CA PRO A 199 4.48 -13.66 -24.93
C PRO A 199 3.17 -12.86 -24.92
N ASP A 200 2.64 -12.58 -26.11
CA ASP A 200 1.47 -11.70 -26.28
C ASP A 200 0.22 -12.24 -25.57
N ASP A 201 0.01 -13.56 -25.53
CA ASP A 201 -1.12 -14.17 -24.82
C ASP A 201 -1.05 -13.98 -23.29
N VAL A 202 0.15 -13.93 -22.73
CA VAL A 202 0.37 -13.57 -21.32
C VAL A 202 0.14 -12.08 -21.11
N LEU A 203 0.57 -11.20 -22.02
CA LEU A 203 0.27 -9.78 -21.92
C LEU A 203 -1.24 -9.55 -21.98
N ASP A 204 -1.93 -10.18 -22.93
CA ASP A 204 -3.38 -10.09 -23.08
C ASP A 204 -4.11 -10.58 -21.81
N ALA A 205 -3.67 -11.69 -21.22
CA ALA A 205 -4.20 -12.21 -19.95
C ALA A 205 -3.95 -11.27 -18.76
N LEU A 206 -2.95 -10.40 -18.85
CA LEU A 206 -2.67 -9.33 -17.90
C LEU A 206 -3.37 -8.00 -18.26
N ASP A 207 -4.23 -7.97 -19.29
CA ASP A 207 -4.84 -6.75 -19.82
C ASP A 207 -3.76 -5.71 -20.22
N LEU A 208 -2.74 -6.19 -20.92
CA LEU A 208 -1.61 -5.43 -21.45
C LEU A 208 -1.35 -5.83 -22.91
N SER A 209 -0.59 -5.00 -23.60
CA SER A 209 -0.19 -5.22 -24.98
C SER A 209 1.28 -4.85 -25.19
N THR A 210 1.87 -5.28 -26.31
CA THR A 210 3.23 -4.85 -26.69
C THR A 210 3.32 -3.32 -26.89
N ASP A 211 2.24 -2.68 -27.34
CA ASP A 211 2.17 -1.23 -27.55
C ASP A 211 2.33 -0.43 -26.24
N ASP A 212 1.98 -1.02 -25.09
CA ASP A 212 2.20 -0.39 -23.77
C ASP A 212 3.68 -0.27 -23.38
N TYR A 213 4.56 -0.92 -24.16
CA TYR A 213 6.00 -0.92 -23.95
C TYR A 213 6.79 -0.33 -25.12
N GLU A 214 6.23 -0.36 -26.33
CA GLU A 214 6.85 0.20 -27.53
C GLU A 214 6.82 1.74 -27.47
N ASP A 215 7.98 2.37 -27.65
CA ASP A 215 8.14 3.83 -27.60
C ASP A 215 7.69 4.53 -26.29
N VAL A 216 7.28 3.79 -25.26
CA VAL A 216 6.97 4.30 -23.93
C VAL A 216 8.27 4.47 -23.11
N PRO A 217 8.51 5.64 -22.48
CA PRO A 217 9.63 5.84 -21.55
C PRO A 217 9.62 4.81 -20.41
N LEU A 218 10.80 4.41 -19.91
CA LEU A 218 10.90 3.34 -18.91
C LEU A 218 10.07 3.60 -17.65
N ASP A 219 10.02 4.85 -17.18
CA ASP A 219 9.30 5.24 -15.97
C ASP A 219 7.77 5.30 -16.16
N ASP A 220 7.31 5.32 -17.41
CA ASP A 220 5.88 5.37 -17.77
C ASP A 220 5.33 3.99 -18.17
N ARG A 221 6.18 2.96 -18.23
CA ARG A 221 5.75 1.59 -18.61
C ARG A 221 4.99 0.91 -17.48
N PRO A 222 3.97 0.11 -17.79
CA PRO A 222 3.25 -0.64 -16.78
C PRO A 222 4.17 -1.66 -16.11
N PRO A 223 4.36 -1.58 -14.77
CA PRO A 223 5.13 -2.56 -14.03
C PRO A 223 4.37 -3.87 -13.88
N LEU A 224 5.09 -4.95 -13.60
CA LEU A 224 4.57 -6.27 -13.27
C LEU A 224 5.05 -6.71 -11.88
N THR A 225 4.15 -7.31 -11.12
CA THR A 225 4.48 -8.04 -9.90
C THR A 225 4.84 -9.48 -10.25
N VAL A 226 5.88 -9.99 -9.62
CA VAL A 226 6.30 -11.39 -9.76
C VAL A 226 6.04 -12.08 -8.43
N TYR A 227 5.21 -13.11 -8.46
CA TYR A 227 4.97 -14.00 -7.33
C TYR A 227 5.80 -15.27 -7.48
N ALA A 228 6.15 -15.90 -6.37
CA ALA A 228 6.92 -17.13 -6.37
C ALA A 228 6.58 -18.00 -5.17
N GLY A 229 6.51 -19.30 -5.43
CA GLY A 229 6.26 -20.34 -4.44
C GLY A 229 6.48 -21.68 -5.09
N ASP A 230 7.15 -22.58 -4.38
CA ASP A 230 7.49 -23.95 -4.79
C ASP A 230 7.50 -24.23 -6.31
N ARG A 231 8.62 -23.90 -6.96
CA ARG A 231 8.92 -24.10 -8.39
C ARG A 231 8.04 -23.31 -9.37
N ILE A 232 7.00 -22.63 -8.90
CA ILE A 232 6.11 -21.77 -9.68
C ILE A 232 6.52 -20.31 -9.51
N VAL A 233 6.43 -19.59 -10.62
CA VAL A 233 6.47 -18.13 -10.66
C VAL A 233 5.16 -17.66 -11.27
N ALA A 234 4.58 -16.56 -10.81
CA ALA A 234 3.46 -15.94 -11.51
C ALA A 234 3.76 -14.48 -11.81
N LEU A 235 3.18 -13.97 -12.90
CA LEU A 235 3.17 -12.56 -13.23
C LEU A 235 1.78 -12.01 -12.92
N GLY A 236 1.71 -10.84 -12.32
CA GLY A 236 0.45 -10.13 -12.15
C GLY A 236 0.66 -8.64 -12.31
N ARG A 237 -0.42 -7.87 -12.39
CA ARG A 237 -0.34 -6.42 -12.24
C ARG A 237 -0.10 -6.08 -10.76
N PRO A 238 0.69 -5.03 -10.46
CA PRO A 238 0.74 -4.54 -9.10
C PRO A 238 -0.66 -4.10 -8.68
N GLY A 239 -1.07 -4.56 -7.49
CA GLY A 239 -2.36 -4.16 -6.92
C GLY A 239 -2.44 -2.65 -6.81
N GLU A 240 -3.44 -2.05 -7.42
CA GLU A 240 -3.78 -0.66 -7.17
C GLU A 240 -4.60 -0.60 -5.89
N ARG A 241 -4.21 0.28 -4.97
CA ARG A 241 -4.96 0.49 -3.75
C ARG A 241 -5.36 1.94 -3.63
N GLU A 242 -6.67 2.18 -3.66
CA GLU A 242 -7.22 3.46 -3.27
C GLU A 242 -7.18 3.57 -1.74
N VAL A 243 -6.12 4.20 -1.23
CA VAL A 243 -6.07 4.60 0.16
C VAL A 243 -6.94 5.85 0.27
N ALA A 244 -8.14 5.70 0.80
CA ALA A 244 -8.99 6.82 1.15
C ALA A 244 -8.28 7.64 2.23
N VAL A 245 -7.42 8.56 1.80
CA VAL A 245 -6.99 9.68 2.62
C VAL A 245 -8.24 10.52 2.84
N SER A 246 -9.02 10.11 3.85
CA SER A 246 -9.85 11.05 4.58
C SER A 246 -8.88 12.16 4.92
N ARG A 247 -8.99 13.31 4.25
CA ARG A 247 -8.18 14.49 4.56
C ARG A 247 -8.32 14.61 6.06
N ALA A 248 -7.30 14.19 6.80
CA ALA A 248 -7.29 14.21 8.25
C ALA A 248 -7.81 15.58 8.56
N GLN A 249 -9.02 15.65 9.14
CA GLN A 249 -9.81 16.87 9.21
C GLN A 249 -8.81 17.96 9.53
N THR A 250 -8.50 18.84 8.57
CA THR A 250 -7.60 19.98 8.81
C THR A 250 -8.16 20.53 10.10
N PRO A 251 -7.43 20.44 11.24
CA PRO A 251 -8.03 20.44 12.56
C PRO A 251 -9.02 21.56 12.53
N SER A 252 -10.31 21.19 12.47
CA SER A 252 -11.36 22.16 12.18
C SER A 252 -11.09 23.25 13.19
N GLU A 253 -10.84 24.48 12.73
CA GLU A 253 -10.50 25.59 13.64
C GLU A 253 -11.34 25.39 14.89
N PRO A 254 -10.70 25.27 16.07
CA PRO A 254 -11.34 24.70 17.26
C PRO A 254 -12.72 25.30 17.34
N ALA A 255 -13.74 24.43 17.27
CA ALA A 255 -15.12 24.88 17.09
C ALA A 255 -15.35 26.04 18.07
N PRO A 256 -15.87 27.19 17.60
CA PRO A 256 -15.88 28.42 18.38
C PRO A 256 -16.46 28.11 19.76
N GLY A 257 -15.68 28.42 20.79
CA GLY A 257 -16.07 28.15 22.16
C GLY A 257 -17.23 29.06 22.56
N LEU A 258 -17.91 28.74 23.65
CA LEU A 258 -19.00 29.59 24.17
C LEU A 258 -18.53 31.03 24.42
N THR A 259 -17.26 31.23 24.78
CA THR A 259 -16.66 32.55 25.01
C THR A 259 -16.48 33.39 23.75
N ASP A 260 -16.62 32.80 22.57
CA ASP A 260 -16.56 33.53 21.30
C ASP A 260 -17.89 34.23 21.00
N ILE A 261 -18.99 33.91 21.69
CA ILE A 261 -20.32 34.52 21.54
C ILE A 261 -20.39 35.85 22.31
N ASP A 262 -20.90 36.91 21.66
CA ASP A 262 -21.02 38.21 22.32
C ASP A 262 -21.96 38.14 23.54
N GLY A 263 -21.44 38.57 24.69
CA GLY A 263 -22.14 38.53 25.97
C GLY A 263 -21.88 37.28 26.83
N ILE A 264 -21.07 36.34 26.36
CA ILE A 264 -20.60 35.18 27.14
C ILE A 264 -19.14 35.37 27.55
N GLY A 265 -18.92 35.71 28.82
CA GLY A 265 -17.61 35.64 29.45
C GLY A 265 -17.33 34.26 30.04
N SER A 266 -16.09 34.00 30.46
CA SER A 266 -15.66 32.71 31.06
C SER A 266 -16.56 32.25 32.21
N GLU A 267 -16.89 33.12 33.16
CA GLU A 267 -17.78 32.78 34.29
C GLU A 267 -19.21 32.39 33.86
N LEU A 268 -19.67 32.90 32.71
CA LEU A 268 -20.97 32.52 32.18
C LEU A 268 -20.87 31.22 31.38
N ALA A 269 -19.79 31.02 30.62
CA ALA A 269 -19.50 29.77 29.94
C ALA A 269 -19.46 28.59 30.92
N ASP A 270 -18.81 28.74 32.09
CA ASP A 270 -18.77 27.69 33.12
C ASP A 270 -20.17 27.34 33.65
N ARG A 271 -21.05 28.34 33.79
CA ARG A 271 -22.44 28.13 34.24
C ARG A 271 -23.32 27.50 33.17
N LEU A 272 -23.11 27.86 31.91
CA LEU A 272 -23.79 27.25 30.77
C LEU A 272 -23.37 25.78 30.64
N GLY A 273 -22.08 25.48 30.76
CA GLY A 273 -21.56 24.11 30.79
C GLY A 273 -22.11 23.30 31.97
N ALA A 274 -22.16 23.89 33.17
CA ALA A 274 -22.79 23.24 34.33
C ALA A 274 -24.30 22.97 34.15
N ALA A 275 -24.97 23.71 33.25
CA ALA A 275 -26.36 23.51 32.86
C ALA A 275 -26.52 22.57 31.64
N GLY A 276 -25.43 22.04 31.08
CA GLY A 276 -25.43 21.09 29.97
C GLY A 276 -25.24 21.70 28.58
N TYR A 277 -24.94 23.00 28.48
CA TYR A 277 -24.66 23.68 27.22
C TYR A 277 -23.15 23.83 27.04
N GLU A 278 -22.52 22.96 26.26
CA GLU A 278 -21.07 22.95 26.05
C GLU A 278 -20.66 23.55 24.70
N THR A 279 -21.59 23.60 23.74
CA THR A 279 -21.35 24.04 22.37
C THR A 279 -22.35 25.11 21.91
N VAL A 280 -22.00 25.82 20.82
CA VAL A 280 -22.91 26.79 20.17
C VAL A 280 -24.20 26.12 19.70
N THR A 281 -24.13 24.85 19.26
CA THR A 281 -25.29 24.07 18.86
C THR A 281 -26.24 23.84 20.02
N ASP A 282 -25.71 23.50 21.21
CA ASP A 282 -26.55 23.31 22.40
C ASP A 282 -27.30 24.59 22.78
N LEU A 283 -26.65 25.76 22.60
CA LEU A 283 -27.31 27.06 22.81
C LEU A 283 -28.34 27.42 21.75
N ALA A 284 -28.21 26.90 20.53
CA ALA A 284 -29.19 27.12 19.47
C ALA A 284 -30.50 26.36 19.73
N ASP A 285 -30.39 25.18 20.33
CA ASP A 285 -31.54 24.36 20.75
C ASP A 285 -32.17 24.85 22.06
N ALA A 286 -31.48 25.73 22.81
CA ALA A 286 -31.97 26.27 24.07
C ALA A 286 -33.12 27.28 23.88
N THR A 287 -34.17 27.12 24.67
CA THR A 287 -35.25 28.11 24.75
C THR A 287 -34.84 29.30 25.61
N ARG A 288 -35.50 30.45 25.39
CA ARG A 288 -35.29 31.64 26.22
C ARG A 288 -35.55 31.36 27.70
N GLU A 289 -36.58 30.57 28.00
CA GLU A 289 -36.96 30.18 29.36
C GLU A 289 -35.86 29.35 30.04
N GLU A 290 -35.25 28.41 29.31
CA GLU A 290 -34.13 27.60 29.82
C GLU A 290 -32.90 28.46 30.11
N LEU A 291 -32.59 29.42 29.22
CA LEU A 291 -31.50 30.37 29.44
C LEU A 291 -31.77 31.27 30.67
N LEU A 292 -33.00 31.74 30.84
CA LEU A 292 -33.39 32.57 32.00
C LEU A 292 -33.37 31.81 33.33
N ALA A 293 -33.40 30.47 33.32
CA ALA A 293 -33.25 29.66 34.50
C ALA A 293 -31.80 29.63 35.04
N ILE A 294 -30.82 30.07 34.24
CA ILE A 294 -29.41 30.10 34.60
C ILE A 294 -29.14 31.32 35.49
N ASP A 295 -28.50 31.09 36.65
CA ASP A 295 -28.24 32.14 37.64
C ASP A 295 -27.51 33.34 37.00
N ARG A 296 -28.01 34.54 37.31
CA ARG A 296 -27.55 35.84 36.78
C ARG A 296 -27.55 35.98 35.25
N LEU A 297 -28.37 35.20 34.54
CA LEU A 297 -28.70 35.48 33.14
C LEU A 297 -30.00 36.29 33.07
N GLY A 298 -29.89 37.60 32.79
CA GLY A 298 -31.06 38.46 32.61
C GLY A 298 -31.59 38.43 31.18
N VAL A 299 -32.86 38.82 30.99
CA VAL A 299 -33.58 38.87 29.70
C VAL A 299 -32.74 39.53 28.60
N ALA A 300 -32.19 40.72 28.87
CA ALA A 300 -31.40 41.45 27.88
C ALA A 300 -30.12 40.73 27.43
N ARG A 301 -29.54 39.87 28.29
CA ARG A 301 -28.35 39.07 27.95
C ARG A 301 -28.74 37.79 27.20
N ALA A 302 -29.80 37.12 27.64
CA ALA A 302 -30.34 35.95 26.93
C ALA A 302 -30.71 36.32 25.48
N ASP A 303 -31.38 37.46 25.28
CA ASP A 303 -31.76 37.95 23.94
C ASP A 303 -30.54 38.22 23.05
N ARG A 304 -29.45 38.73 23.62
CA ARG A 304 -28.21 38.98 22.86
C ARG A 304 -27.53 37.68 22.45
N ILE A 305 -27.45 36.71 23.37
CA ILE A 305 -26.86 35.40 23.12
C ILE A 305 -27.64 34.69 22.00
N MET A 306 -28.97 34.62 22.10
CA MET A 306 -29.80 34.00 21.07
C MET A 306 -29.66 34.69 19.71
N ALA A 307 -29.56 36.02 19.68
CA ALA A 307 -29.36 36.77 18.43
C ALA A 307 -28.02 36.45 17.76
N ASP A 308 -26.92 36.37 18.53
CA ASP A 308 -25.59 36.02 18.00
C ASP A 308 -25.55 34.57 17.49
N VAL A 309 -26.11 33.64 18.27
CA VAL A 309 -26.21 32.22 17.87
C VAL A 309 -27.01 32.08 16.57
N THR A 310 -28.18 32.74 16.47
CA THR A 310 -29.00 32.73 15.25
C THR A 310 -28.25 33.30 14.04
N ALA A 311 -27.47 34.37 14.22
CA ALA A 311 -26.68 34.97 13.15
C ALA A 311 -25.59 34.01 12.63
N ARG A 312 -24.94 33.27 13.53
CA ARG A 312 -23.93 32.25 13.18
C ARG A 312 -24.52 31.06 12.44
N GLU A 313 -25.72 30.62 12.82
CA GLU A 313 -26.41 29.54 12.11
C GLU A 313 -26.77 29.93 10.67
N GLN A 314 -27.22 31.17 10.46
CA GLN A 314 -27.49 31.70 9.13
C GLN A 314 -26.22 31.73 8.26
N GLN A 315 -25.11 32.21 8.82
CA GLN A 315 -23.82 32.24 8.11
C GLN A 315 -23.34 30.82 7.74
N ARG A 316 -23.51 29.84 8.62
CA ARG A 316 -23.15 28.43 8.35
C ARG A 316 -24.02 27.77 7.28
N GLY A 317 -25.25 28.24 7.11
CA GLY A 317 -26.16 27.79 6.05
C GLY A 317 -25.79 28.33 4.66
N GLU A 318 -25.12 29.47 4.58
CA GLU A 318 -24.72 30.11 3.31
C GLU A 318 -23.39 29.55 2.75
N ASP A 319 -22.53 29.00 3.61
CA ASP A 319 -21.25 28.39 3.23
C ASP A 319 -21.36 26.91 2.78
N ARG A 320 -22.58 26.35 2.73
CA ARG A 320 -22.87 24.97 2.29
C ARG A 320 -23.50 24.95 0.90
#